data_AF-A0A6F8YB91-F1
#
_entry.id   AF-A0A6F8YB91-F1
#
_cell.length_a   1.000
_cell.length_b   1.000
_cell.length_c   1.000
_cell.angle_alpha   90.00
_cell.angle_beta   90.00
_cell.angle_gamma   90.00
#
_symmetry.space_group_name_H-M   'P 1'
#
loop_
_entity.id
_entity.type
_entity.pdbx_description
1 polymer ?
#
loop_
_entity_poly.entity_id
_entity_poly.type
_entity_poly.pdbx_seq_one_letter_code
_entity_poly.pdbx_strand_id
1 'polypeptide(L)'
;MTRSRGIWFGAALVFAAVDVAYVLLLGSSSPRGPEEDLRSYLLTSAILASPAALAGALVWVAWRWRVGDRLSGLDGPARLLAAAVATLPADRLDWGVAMTAELAQVRRRRERWRFALGCTRTAVFPPRGHRAPVAAVAALAVAVAVGAALATGRALPELRVFAVTFAGLAGVLATVAVSRARRPRRPAPGLPIAAAGLVGVVASAALTGYYLRTDASVVLDRPNAILLAVALAAGLWLSLVPPRALTTSRRARRAGLGVGLAIAGGLALNAQLNDISAGQSIGLYILAVPVAALFLTAFFVTVADRSFWAGLQAAVWTVLTACLLGFAVYVVEAFRYWRAGVHPIDGGGIYGPVGVQLHEAIGWMLAAVPLIALPFAVFGAALGTLRGDPRDAVVRFVPASESS
;
A
#
# COMPACT_ATOMS: atom_id res chain seq x y z
N MET A 1 -6.58 9.15 -33.65
CA MET A 1 -6.42 9.08 -32.17
C MET A 1 -7.59 9.67 -31.36
N THR A 2 -8.62 10.28 -31.97
CA THR A 2 -9.77 10.89 -31.27
C THR A 2 -10.84 9.90 -30.80
N ARG A 3 -10.99 8.74 -31.45
CA ARG A 3 -11.99 7.71 -31.11
C ARG A 3 -11.76 7.01 -29.76
N SER A 4 -10.52 6.93 -29.24
CA SER A 4 -10.27 6.24 -27.98
C SER A 4 -10.69 7.05 -26.75
N ARG A 5 -10.70 8.39 -26.82
CA ARG A 5 -11.03 9.27 -25.69
C ARG A 5 -12.49 9.16 -25.23
N GLY A 6 -13.43 8.93 -26.18
CA GLY A 6 -14.85 8.76 -25.86
C GLY A 6 -15.14 7.49 -25.06
N ILE A 7 -14.42 6.40 -25.35
CA ILE A 7 -14.59 5.10 -24.67
C ILE A 7 -14.18 5.22 -23.19
N TRP A 8 -13.11 5.97 -22.89
CA TRP A 8 -12.62 6.16 -21.52
C TRP A 8 -13.53 7.05 -20.67
N PHE A 9 -14.11 8.09 -21.25
CA PHE A 9 -15.08 8.95 -20.55
C PHE A 9 -16.38 8.22 -20.24
N GLY A 10 -16.87 7.41 -21.18
CA GLY A 10 -18.05 6.55 -20.95
C GLY A 10 -17.83 5.59 -19.80
N ALA A 11 -16.69 4.89 -19.78
CA ALA A 11 -16.36 3.95 -18.70
C ALA A 11 -16.30 4.63 -17.33
N ALA A 12 -15.62 5.78 -17.22
CA ALA A 12 -15.50 6.51 -15.96
C ALA A 12 -16.83 7.06 -15.42
N LEU A 13 -17.70 7.55 -16.30
CA LEU A 13 -19.02 8.05 -15.92
C LEU A 13 -19.93 6.92 -15.47
N VAL A 14 -19.82 5.74 -16.12
CA VAL A 14 -20.50 4.52 -15.68
C VAL A 14 -19.99 4.08 -14.30
N PHE A 15 -18.68 4.12 -14.01
CA PHE A 15 -18.17 3.78 -12.69
C PHE A 15 -18.66 4.73 -11.59
N ALA A 16 -18.60 6.05 -11.82
CA ALA A 16 -19.11 7.02 -10.86
C ALA A 16 -20.63 6.88 -10.65
N ALA A 17 -21.39 6.58 -11.71
CA ALA A 17 -22.82 6.33 -11.61
C ALA A 17 -23.13 5.02 -10.88
N VAL A 18 -22.34 3.96 -11.09
CA VAL A 18 -22.45 2.68 -10.37
C VAL A 18 -22.15 2.87 -8.88
N ASP A 19 -21.11 3.62 -8.52
CA ASP A 19 -20.79 3.91 -7.11
C ASP A 19 -21.89 4.76 -6.43
N VAL A 20 -22.42 5.79 -7.11
CA VAL A 20 -23.51 6.62 -6.57
C VAL A 20 -24.81 5.82 -6.45
N ALA A 21 -25.17 5.02 -7.47
CA ALA A 21 -26.33 4.14 -7.43
C ALA A 21 -26.19 3.09 -6.33
N TYR A 22 -24.98 2.59 -6.09
CA TYR A 22 -24.65 1.63 -5.03
C TYR A 22 -24.85 2.23 -3.63
N VAL A 23 -24.35 3.44 -3.37
CA VAL A 23 -24.58 4.15 -2.09
C VAL A 23 -26.08 4.39 -1.85
N LEU A 24 -26.85 4.71 -2.91
CA LEU A 24 -28.30 4.91 -2.82
C LEU A 24 -29.08 3.60 -2.61
N LEU A 25 -28.66 2.51 -3.26
CA LEU A 25 -29.24 1.18 -3.08
C LEU A 25 -29.02 0.65 -1.66
N LEU A 26 -27.83 0.85 -1.11
CA LEU A 26 -27.49 0.45 0.26
C LEU A 26 -28.22 1.26 1.33
N GLY A 27 -28.40 2.57 1.10
CA GLY A 27 -29.19 3.42 1.99
C GLY A 27 -30.69 3.09 2.00
N SER A 28 -31.16 2.31 1.03
CA SER A 28 -32.59 1.94 0.89
C SER A 28 -32.90 0.48 1.19
N SER A 29 -31.89 -0.39 1.35
CA SER A 29 -32.08 -1.79 1.68
C SER A 29 -32.13 -2.02 3.20
N SER A 30 -33.33 -2.10 3.78
CA SER A 30 -33.53 -2.79 5.06
C SER A 30 -33.59 -4.30 4.78
N PRO A 31 -32.70 -5.13 5.36
CA PRO A 31 -32.72 -6.57 5.09
C PRO A 31 -34.00 -7.21 5.65
N ARG A 32 -34.70 -8.02 4.84
CA ARG A 32 -35.92 -8.74 5.26
C ARG A 32 -35.71 -10.25 5.49
N GLY A 33 -34.51 -10.80 5.27
CA GLY A 33 -34.18 -12.18 5.66
C GLY A 33 -32.81 -12.71 5.18
N PRO A 34 -32.38 -13.89 5.67
CA PRO A 34 -31.03 -14.44 5.45
C PRO A 34 -30.72 -14.87 4.01
N GLU A 35 -31.73 -15.17 3.18
CA GLU A 35 -31.52 -15.43 1.74
C GLU A 35 -31.27 -14.14 0.94
N GLU A 36 -31.81 -13.01 1.38
CA GLU A 36 -31.54 -11.70 0.78
C GLU A 36 -30.12 -11.22 1.09
N ASP A 37 -29.54 -11.62 2.23
CA ASP A 37 -28.14 -11.33 2.59
C ASP A 37 -27.15 -11.99 1.62
N LEU A 38 -27.37 -13.26 1.24
CA LEU A 38 -26.47 -13.95 0.31
C LEU A 38 -26.55 -13.35 -1.10
N ARG A 39 -27.76 -13.04 -1.59
CA ARG A 39 -27.92 -12.36 -2.89
C ARG A 39 -27.32 -10.97 -2.87
N SER A 40 -27.57 -10.18 -1.83
CA SER A 40 -26.99 -8.85 -1.66
C SER A 40 -25.47 -8.91 -1.57
N TYR A 41 -24.91 -9.87 -0.83
CA TYR A 41 -23.48 -10.11 -0.72
C TYR A 41 -22.84 -10.52 -2.06
N LEU A 42 -23.46 -11.43 -2.81
CA LEU A 42 -22.97 -11.86 -4.12
C LEU A 42 -23.06 -10.76 -5.18
N LEU A 43 -24.17 -10.01 -5.20
CA LEU A 43 -24.34 -8.86 -6.09
C LEU A 43 -23.31 -7.77 -5.76
N THR A 44 -23.13 -7.50 -4.47
CA THR A 44 -22.13 -6.56 -3.94
C THR A 44 -20.72 -7.00 -4.34
N SER A 45 -20.36 -8.25 -4.09
CA SER A 45 -19.05 -8.81 -4.44
C SER A 45 -18.80 -8.78 -5.95
N ALA A 46 -19.81 -9.09 -6.79
CA ALA A 46 -19.69 -9.03 -8.24
C ALA A 46 -19.55 -7.59 -8.76
N ILE A 47 -20.31 -6.64 -8.19
CA ILE A 47 -20.25 -5.22 -8.56
C ILE A 47 -18.92 -4.58 -8.13
N LEU A 48 -18.33 -4.99 -7.01
CA LEU A 48 -17.02 -4.49 -6.57
C LEU A 48 -15.85 -5.20 -7.26
N ALA A 49 -15.99 -6.50 -7.50
CA ALA A 49 -15.00 -7.28 -8.24
C ALA A 49 -14.92 -6.86 -9.71
N SER A 50 -16.01 -6.41 -10.35
CA SER A 50 -16.01 -6.08 -11.78
C SER A 50 -15.12 -4.86 -12.12
N PRO A 51 -15.22 -3.71 -11.44
CA PRO A 51 -14.31 -2.59 -11.60
C PRO A 51 -12.90 -2.91 -11.08
N ALA A 52 -12.74 -3.69 -10.00
CA ALA A 52 -11.42 -4.10 -9.51
C ALA A 52 -10.70 -5.03 -10.51
N ALA A 53 -11.43 -5.96 -11.11
CA ALA A 53 -10.95 -6.87 -12.13
C ALA A 53 -10.70 -6.14 -13.45
N LEU A 54 -11.54 -5.18 -13.82
CA LEU A 54 -11.30 -4.34 -14.99
C LEU A 54 -10.10 -3.42 -14.77
N ALA A 55 -10.00 -2.74 -13.63
CA ALA A 55 -8.85 -1.91 -13.27
C ALA A 55 -7.58 -2.77 -13.17
N GLY A 56 -7.66 -3.96 -12.57
CA GLY A 56 -6.59 -4.95 -12.53
C GLY A 56 -6.19 -5.40 -13.94
N ALA A 57 -7.15 -5.68 -14.81
CA ALA A 57 -6.91 -6.02 -16.22
C ALA A 57 -6.31 -4.84 -16.98
N LEU A 58 -6.76 -3.61 -16.74
CA LEU A 58 -6.24 -2.39 -17.38
C LEU A 58 -4.85 -2.02 -16.88
N VAL A 59 -4.57 -2.19 -15.59
CA VAL A 59 -3.23 -2.06 -15.01
C VAL A 59 -2.33 -3.16 -15.54
N TRP A 60 -2.80 -4.41 -15.58
CA TRP A 60 -2.07 -5.53 -16.14
C TRP A 60 -1.78 -5.31 -17.63
N VAL A 61 -2.75 -4.82 -18.39
CA VAL A 61 -2.63 -4.50 -19.82
C VAL A 61 -1.68 -3.32 -19.99
N ALA A 62 -1.86 -2.20 -19.31
CA ALA A 62 -0.98 -1.03 -19.40
C ALA A 62 0.45 -1.34 -18.92
N TRP A 63 0.59 -2.13 -17.85
CA TRP A 63 1.86 -2.65 -17.36
C TRP A 63 2.46 -3.63 -18.36
N ARG A 64 1.68 -4.54 -18.95
CA ARG A 64 2.15 -5.48 -19.97
C ARG A 64 2.62 -4.76 -21.23
N TRP A 65 1.89 -3.74 -21.70
CA TRP A 65 2.27 -2.94 -22.86
C TRP A 65 3.49 -2.03 -22.61
N ARG A 66 3.64 -1.45 -21.41
CA ARG A 66 4.78 -0.54 -21.12
C ARG A 66 6.02 -1.25 -20.59
N VAL A 67 5.81 -2.26 -19.76
CA VAL A 67 6.82 -2.93 -18.96
C VAL A 67 6.92 -4.40 -19.37
N GLY A 68 5.80 -5.07 -19.62
CA GLY A 68 5.77 -6.48 -20.04
C GLY A 68 6.46 -6.72 -21.37
N ASP A 69 6.27 -5.91 -22.41
CA ASP A 69 7.00 -6.10 -23.67
C ASP A 69 8.51 -5.91 -23.49
N ARG A 70 8.91 -4.99 -22.59
CA ARG A 70 10.32 -4.78 -22.24
C ARG A 70 10.89 -5.83 -21.30
N LEU A 71 10.11 -6.41 -20.38
CA LEU A 71 10.55 -7.36 -19.36
C LEU A 71 10.34 -8.83 -19.74
N SER A 72 9.38 -9.13 -20.61
CA SER A 72 9.09 -10.48 -21.10
C SER A 72 10.20 -11.00 -22.00
N GLY A 73 10.85 -10.10 -22.74
CA GLY A 73 12.10 -10.38 -23.46
C GLY A 73 13.33 -10.47 -22.56
N LEU A 74 13.25 -10.04 -21.29
CA LEU A 74 14.38 -10.11 -20.36
C LEU A 74 14.38 -11.42 -19.59
N ASP A 75 15.55 -12.06 -19.54
CA ASP A 75 15.79 -13.20 -18.68
C ASP A 75 15.82 -12.79 -17.20
N GLY A 76 15.65 -13.76 -16.30
CA GLY A 76 15.58 -13.53 -14.84
C GLY A 76 16.68 -12.60 -14.28
N PRO A 77 17.98 -12.79 -14.63
CA PRO A 77 19.06 -11.89 -14.22
C PRO A 77 18.84 -10.44 -14.65
N ALA A 78 18.40 -10.20 -15.89
CA ALA A 78 18.17 -8.86 -16.40
C ALA A 78 16.98 -8.18 -15.74
N ARG A 79 15.94 -8.92 -15.34
CA ARG A 79 14.83 -8.38 -14.54
C ARG A 79 15.30 -7.94 -13.15
N LEU A 80 16.12 -8.77 -12.48
CA LEU A 80 16.69 -8.43 -11.17
C LEU A 80 17.56 -7.17 -11.25
N LEU A 81 18.43 -7.08 -12.26
CA LEU A 81 19.29 -5.92 -12.46
C LEU A 81 18.47 -4.67 -12.79
N ALA A 82 17.49 -4.77 -13.69
CA ALA A 82 16.61 -3.66 -14.05
C ALA A 82 15.86 -3.12 -12.82
N ALA A 83 15.34 -4.01 -11.96
CA ALA A 83 14.70 -3.63 -10.71
C ALA A 83 15.69 -2.92 -9.77
N ALA A 84 16.92 -3.42 -9.63
CA ALA A 84 17.95 -2.78 -8.81
C ALA A 84 18.34 -1.40 -9.33
N VAL A 85 18.53 -1.27 -10.66
CA VAL A 85 18.86 -0.02 -11.35
C VAL A 85 17.74 1.01 -11.21
N ALA A 86 16.48 0.60 -11.26
CA ALA A 86 15.34 1.48 -11.04
C ALA A 86 15.31 2.10 -9.62
N THR A 87 16.03 1.52 -8.65
CA THR A 87 16.17 2.09 -7.29
C THR A 87 17.40 2.98 -7.11
N LEU A 88 18.26 3.10 -8.12
CA LEU A 88 19.46 3.93 -8.03
C LEU A 88 19.12 5.42 -7.98
N PRO A 89 19.94 6.22 -7.29
CA PRO A 89 19.82 7.67 -7.35
C PRO A 89 20.25 8.19 -8.73
N ALA A 90 19.73 9.36 -9.13
CA ALA A 90 19.89 9.92 -10.47
C ALA A 90 21.35 10.05 -10.95
N ASP A 91 22.28 10.34 -10.03
CA ASP A 91 23.73 10.42 -10.29
C ASP A 91 24.39 9.08 -10.64
N ARG A 92 23.67 7.97 -10.52
CA ARG A 92 24.15 6.62 -10.84
C ARG A 92 23.34 5.96 -11.95
N LEU A 93 22.49 6.71 -12.65
CA LEU A 93 21.77 6.16 -13.80
C LEU A 93 22.74 5.71 -14.89
N ASP A 94 23.81 6.46 -15.12
CA ASP A 94 24.85 6.09 -16.10
C ASP A 94 25.55 4.78 -15.74
N TRP A 95 25.83 4.56 -14.44
CA TRP A 95 26.33 3.27 -13.96
C TRP A 95 25.31 2.15 -14.20
N GLY A 96 24.02 2.41 -13.93
CA GLY A 96 22.96 1.45 -14.18
C GLY A 96 22.86 1.05 -15.66
N VAL A 97 22.92 2.03 -16.57
CA VAL A 97 22.94 1.82 -18.02
C VAL A 97 24.16 0.99 -18.42
N ALA A 98 25.34 1.33 -17.92
CA ALA A 98 26.56 0.56 -18.17
C ALA A 98 26.42 -0.89 -17.70
N MET A 99 25.95 -1.13 -16.47
CA MET A 99 25.79 -2.51 -15.96
C MET A 99 24.74 -3.30 -16.76
N THR A 100 23.68 -2.67 -17.26
CA THR A 100 22.72 -3.35 -18.14
C THR A 100 23.34 -3.73 -19.48
N ALA A 101 24.23 -2.90 -20.03
CA ALA A 101 24.98 -3.20 -21.25
C ALA A 101 25.99 -4.34 -21.02
N GLU A 102 26.72 -4.30 -19.91
CA GLU A 102 27.66 -5.36 -19.51
C GLU A 102 26.95 -6.71 -19.33
N LEU A 103 25.80 -6.74 -18.64
CA LEU A 103 25.02 -7.96 -18.47
C LEU A 103 24.60 -8.56 -19.83
N ALA A 104 24.34 -7.72 -20.85
CA ALA A 104 24.00 -8.19 -22.19
C ALA A 104 25.17 -8.95 -22.85
N GLN A 105 26.42 -8.64 -22.51
CA GLN A 105 27.61 -9.32 -23.03
C GLN A 105 27.89 -10.66 -22.32
N VAL A 106 27.42 -10.85 -21.08
CA VAL A 106 27.62 -12.10 -20.33
C VAL A 106 26.74 -13.22 -20.92
N ARG A 107 27.35 -14.24 -21.53
CA ARG A 107 26.62 -15.31 -22.25
C ARG A 107 26.13 -16.44 -21.35
N ARG A 108 26.91 -16.84 -20.34
CA ARG A 108 26.57 -18.01 -19.51
C ARG A 108 25.56 -17.65 -18.44
N ARG A 109 24.46 -18.42 -18.35
CA ARG A 109 23.36 -18.18 -17.40
C ARG A 109 23.82 -18.03 -15.94
N ARG A 110 24.76 -18.87 -15.49
CA ARG A 110 25.30 -18.81 -14.11
C ARG A 110 26.11 -17.53 -13.86
N GLU A 111 26.89 -17.09 -14.84
CA GLU A 111 27.68 -15.85 -14.76
C GLU A 111 26.77 -14.62 -14.80
N ARG A 112 25.72 -14.63 -15.63
CA ARG A 112 24.68 -13.58 -15.66
C ARG A 112 24.03 -13.39 -14.28
N TRP A 113 23.65 -14.48 -13.61
CA TRP A 113 23.09 -14.40 -12.26
C TRP A 113 24.09 -13.85 -11.25
N ARG A 114 25.33 -14.32 -11.27
CA ARG A 114 26.38 -13.81 -10.38
C ARG A 114 26.65 -12.32 -10.62
N PHE A 115 26.70 -11.91 -11.88
CA PHE A 115 26.85 -10.51 -12.28
C PHE A 115 25.68 -9.67 -11.78
N ALA A 116 24.44 -10.08 -12.09
CA ALA A 116 23.23 -9.38 -11.66
C ALA A 116 23.17 -9.25 -10.13
N LEU A 117 23.43 -10.33 -9.39
CA LEU A 117 23.49 -10.32 -7.92
C LEU A 117 24.60 -9.42 -7.39
N GLY A 118 25.77 -9.42 -8.03
CA GLY A 118 26.88 -8.53 -7.71
C GLY A 118 26.49 -7.05 -7.89
N CYS A 119 25.92 -6.72 -9.04
CA CYS A 119 25.40 -5.39 -9.34
C CYS A 119 24.29 -4.98 -8.35
N THR A 120 23.30 -5.85 -8.09
CA THR A 120 22.25 -5.59 -7.09
C THR A 120 22.85 -5.34 -5.72
N ARG A 121 23.83 -6.14 -5.28
CA ARG A 121 24.53 -5.92 -4.02
C ARG A 121 25.22 -4.57 -4.00
N THR A 122 25.92 -4.17 -5.06
CA THR A 122 26.58 -2.85 -5.12
C THR A 122 25.61 -1.68 -5.21
N ALA A 123 24.44 -1.87 -5.81
CA ALA A 123 23.36 -0.88 -5.87
C ALA A 123 22.74 -0.66 -4.48
N VAL A 124 22.57 -1.73 -3.69
CA VAL A 124 22.03 -1.66 -2.33
C VAL A 124 23.08 -1.21 -1.31
N PHE A 125 24.33 -1.67 -1.47
CA PHE A 125 25.46 -1.43 -0.57
C PHE A 125 26.63 -0.77 -1.32
N PRO A 126 26.63 0.56 -1.50
CA PRO A 126 27.68 1.25 -2.23
C PRO A 126 29.05 1.06 -1.54
N PRO A 127 30.11 0.65 -2.28
CA PRO A 127 31.38 0.20 -1.70
C PRO A 127 32.19 1.29 -0.96
N ARG A 128 31.84 2.56 -1.16
CA ARG A 128 32.52 3.73 -0.56
C ARG A 128 31.74 4.36 0.58
N GLY A 129 30.93 3.55 1.29
CA GLY A 129 30.18 3.84 2.53
C GLY A 129 31.03 3.76 3.80
N HIS A 130 30.80 4.60 4.82
CA HIS A 130 31.34 4.39 6.17
C HIS A 130 30.82 3.03 6.63
N ARG A 131 31.64 1.99 6.53
CA ARG A 131 31.24 0.61 6.84
C ARG A 131 30.90 0.46 8.32
N ALA A 132 31.54 1.27 9.17
CA ALA A 132 31.34 1.27 10.62
C ALA A 132 29.89 1.57 11.05
N PRO A 133 29.23 2.69 10.69
CA PRO A 133 27.84 2.94 11.07
C PRO A 133 26.85 1.96 10.45
N VAL A 134 27.10 1.48 9.22
CA VAL A 134 26.26 0.45 8.60
C VAL A 134 26.37 -0.88 9.36
N ALA A 135 27.58 -1.31 9.71
CA ALA A 135 27.82 -2.51 10.49
C ALA A 135 27.26 -2.38 11.92
N ALA A 136 27.41 -1.21 12.56
CA ALA A 136 26.87 -0.93 13.88
C ALA A 136 25.33 -0.98 13.88
N VAL A 137 24.68 -0.40 12.88
CA VAL A 137 23.21 -0.43 12.75
C VAL A 137 22.71 -1.84 12.44
N ALA A 138 23.40 -2.58 11.57
CA ALA A 138 23.08 -3.97 11.32
C ALA A 138 23.24 -4.84 12.57
N ALA A 139 24.35 -4.67 13.32
CA ALA A 139 24.59 -5.39 14.57
C ALA A 139 23.55 -5.05 15.64
N LEU A 140 23.24 -3.76 15.80
CA LEU A 140 22.19 -3.30 16.71
C LEU A 140 20.83 -3.88 16.33
N ALA A 141 20.49 -3.90 15.05
CA ALA A 141 19.24 -4.49 14.59
C ALA A 141 19.15 -5.99 14.87
N VAL A 142 20.23 -6.74 14.64
CA VAL A 142 20.31 -8.17 15.00
C VAL A 142 20.14 -8.34 16.51
N ALA A 143 20.82 -7.53 17.33
CA ALA A 143 20.70 -7.57 18.78
C ALA A 143 19.27 -7.26 19.25
N VAL A 144 18.62 -6.24 18.68
CA VAL A 144 17.21 -5.89 18.96
C VAL A 144 16.28 -7.02 18.53
N ALA A 145 16.49 -7.64 17.36
CA ALA A 145 15.66 -8.76 16.90
C ALA A 145 15.80 -9.99 17.81
N VAL A 146 17.02 -10.35 18.20
CA VAL A 146 17.29 -11.44 19.14
C VAL A 146 16.71 -11.13 20.52
N GLY A 147 16.92 -9.92 21.03
CA GLY A 147 16.38 -9.48 22.33
C GLY A 147 14.85 -9.45 22.34
N ALA A 148 14.23 -8.91 21.29
CA ALA A 148 12.78 -8.90 21.12
C ALA A 148 12.24 -10.33 21.05
N ALA A 149 12.87 -11.24 20.31
CA ALA A 149 12.47 -12.64 20.21
C ALA A 149 12.59 -13.40 21.55
N LEU A 150 13.63 -13.12 22.34
CA LEU A 150 13.82 -13.73 23.65
C LEU A 150 12.84 -13.17 24.70
N ALA A 151 12.56 -11.86 24.66
CA ALA A 151 11.61 -11.22 25.57
C ALA A 151 10.16 -11.60 25.24
N THR A 152 9.77 -11.51 23.95
CA THR A 152 8.44 -11.93 23.50
C THR A 152 8.26 -13.44 23.59
N GLY A 153 9.26 -14.26 23.25
CA GLY A 153 9.14 -15.72 23.34
C GLY A 153 8.89 -16.25 24.75
N ARG A 154 9.28 -15.50 25.79
CA ARG A 154 8.96 -15.85 27.18
C ARG A 154 7.58 -15.38 27.64
N ALA A 155 7.12 -14.23 27.14
CA ALA A 155 5.87 -13.63 27.58
C ALA A 155 4.65 -14.03 26.71
N LEU A 156 4.85 -14.15 25.39
CA LEU A 156 3.85 -14.34 24.35
C LEU A 156 4.47 -15.15 23.18
N PRO A 157 4.51 -16.50 23.26
CA PRO A 157 5.15 -17.33 22.22
C PRO A 157 4.53 -17.12 20.83
N GLU A 158 3.24 -16.80 20.76
CA GLU A 158 2.50 -16.51 19.53
C GLU A 158 3.03 -15.27 18.78
N LEU A 159 3.61 -14.30 19.49
CA LEU A 159 4.22 -13.11 18.86
C LEU A 159 5.62 -13.35 18.31
N ARG A 160 6.24 -14.50 18.57
CA ARG A 160 7.66 -14.71 18.27
C ARG A 160 7.95 -14.55 16.78
N VAL A 161 7.11 -15.13 15.92
CA VAL A 161 7.28 -15.06 14.46
C VAL A 161 7.15 -13.62 13.96
N PHE A 162 6.12 -12.90 14.42
CA PHE A 162 5.94 -11.48 14.12
C PHE A 162 7.14 -10.65 14.59
N ALA A 163 7.54 -10.77 15.85
CA ALA A 163 8.61 -9.97 16.44
C ALA A 163 9.96 -10.18 15.74
N VAL A 164 10.33 -11.43 15.48
CA VAL A 164 11.55 -11.77 14.72
C VAL A 164 11.49 -11.20 13.31
N THR A 165 10.38 -11.38 12.61
CA THR A 165 10.21 -10.93 11.22
C THR A 165 10.25 -9.40 11.13
N PHE A 166 9.49 -8.71 11.98
CA PHE A 166 9.42 -7.26 12.01
C PHE A 166 10.77 -6.64 12.38
N ALA A 167 11.43 -7.13 13.43
CA ALA A 167 12.73 -6.60 13.84
C ALA A 167 13.82 -6.86 12.80
N GLY A 168 13.82 -8.05 12.16
CA GLY A 168 14.71 -8.35 11.05
C GLY A 168 14.51 -7.41 9.87
N LEU A 169 13.26 -7.18 9.45
CA LEU A 169 12.91 -6.24 8.36
C LEU A 169 13.29 -4.80 8.72
N ALA A 170 12.89 -4.31 9.89
CA ALA A 170 13.24 -2.97 10.37
C ALA A 170 14.76 -2.77 10.40
N GLY A 171 15.51 -3.80 10.78
CA GLY A 171 16.97 -3.83 10.76
C GLY A 171 17.59 -3.67 9.38
N VAL A 172 17.10 -4.46 8.41
CA VAL A 172 17.50 -4.36 7.01
C VAL A 172 17.21 -2.95 6.48
N LEU A 173 16.02 -2.42 6.77
CA LEU A 173 15.60 -1.10 6.35
C LEU A 173 16.48 0.01 6.97
N ALA A 174 16.77 -0.05 8.27
CA ALA A 174 17.68 0.90 8.94
C ALA A 174 19.09 0.86 8.33
N THR A 175 19.60 -0.34 8.05
CA THR A 175 20.90 -0.55 7.39
C THR A 175 20.93 0.11 6.01
N VAL A 176 19.86 -0.05 5.22
CA VAL A 176 19.70 0.60 3.91
C VAL A 176 19.54 2.12 4.04
N ALA A 177 18.84 2.62 5.05
CA ALA A 177 18.71 4.06 5.30
C ALA A 177 20.08 4.70 5.56
N VAL A 178 20.85 4.10 6.46
CA VAL A 178 22.16 4.58 6.90
C VAL A 178 23.19 4.49 5.78
N SER A 179 23.20 3.39 5.00
CA SER A 179 24.07 3.27 3.83
C SER A 179 23.80 4.38 2.79
N ARG A 180 22.54 4.84 2.71
CA ARG A 180 22.07 5.86 1.79
C ARG A 180 22.15 7.30 2.34
N ALA A 181 22.46 7.51 3.62
CA ALA A 181 22.39 8.81 4.30
C ALA A 181 23.50 9.81 3.89
N ARG A 182 24.47 9.42 3.07
CA ARG A 182 25.64 10.23 2.65
C ARG A 182 25.36 11.55 1.90
N ARG A 183 24.11 11.98 1.69
CA ARG A 183 23.82 13.27 1.02
C ARG A 183 23.27 14.27 2.04
N PRO A 184 24.00 15.36 2.36
CA PRO A 184 23.63 16.38 3.36
C PRO A 184 22.36 17.19 3.07
N ARG A 185 21.58 16.84 2.05
CA ARG A 185 20.38 17.58 1.61
C ARG A 185 19.27 16.65 1.18
N ARG A 186 18.92 15.67 2.01
CA ARG A 186 17.58 15.07 1.86
C ARG A 186 16.59 16.00 2.54
N PRO A 187 15.54 16.48 1.84
CA PRO A 187 14.42 17.08 2.53
C PRO A 187 13.92 16.03 3.52
N ALA A 188 14.02 16.34 4.81
CA ALA A 188 13.48 15.47 5.83
C ALA A 188 12.00 15.22 5.51
N PRO A 189 11.49 13.98 5.71
CA PRO A 189 10.05 13.78 5.71
C PRO A 189 9.45 14.83 6.64
N GLY A 190 8.38 15.49 6.20
CA GLY A 190 7.72 16.45 7.08
C GLY A 190 7.35 15.75 8.39
N LEU A 191 7.67 16.35 9.53
CA LEU A 191 7.33 15.86 10.87
C LEU A 191 5.95 15.17 10.97
N PRO A 192 4.84 15.74 10.44
CA PRO A 192 3.52 15.10 10.55
C PRO A 192 3.44 13.70 9.91
N ILE A 193 4.25 13.40 8.91
CA ILE A 193 4.20 12.14 8.15
C ILE A 193 4.90 11.03 8.89
N ALA A 194 6.10 11.36 9.38
CA ALA A 194 6.85 10.47 10.25
C ALA A 194 6.02 10.18 11.50
N ALA A 195 5.41 11.21 12.11
CA ALA A 195 4.55 11.05 13.28
C ALA A 195 3.33 10.15 12.99
N ALA A 196 2.54 10.43 11.95
CA ALA A 196 1.35 9.64 11.64
C ALA A 196 1.67 8.16 11.37
N GLY A 197 2.73 7.89 10.59
CA GLY A 197 3.16 6.53 10.32
C GLY A 197 3.70 5.80 11.55
N LEU A 198 4.51 6.47 12.37
CA LEU A 198 5.01 5.90 13.62
C LEU A 198 3.88 5.60 14.59
N VAL A 199 2.93 6.52 14.75
CA VAL A 199 1.74 6.31 15.59
C VAL A 199 0.95 5.10 15.10
N GLY A 200 0.69 4.98 13.80
CA GLY A 200 -0.03 3.83 13.23
C GLY A 200 0.71 2.51 13.46
N VAL A 201 2.02 2.47 13.25
CA VAL A 201 2.84 1.26 13.49
C VAL A 201 2.86 0.88 14.97
N VAL A 202 3.08 1.84 15.87
CA VAL A 202 3.10 1.62 17.32
C VAL A 202 1.75 1.17 17.82
N ALA A 203 0.66 1.83 17.43
CA ALA A 203 -0.70 1.47 17.81
C ALA A 203 -1.04 0.05 17.33
N SER A 204 -0.74 -0.29 16.07
CA SER A 204 -1.00 -1.62 15.51
C SER A 204 -0.25 -2.72 16.27
N ALA A 205 1.03 -2.51 16.55
CA ALA A 205 1.85 -3.48 17.28
C ALA A 205 1.39 -3.63 18.75
N ALA A 206 1.09 -2.51 19.43
CA ALA A 206 0.64 -2.50 20.81
C ALA A 206 -0.72 -3.18 20.97
N LEU A 207 -1.68 -2.87 20.10
CA LEU A 207 -3.01 -3.47 20.12
C LEU A 207 -2.96 -4.97 19.81
N THR A 208 -2.17 -5.40 18.84
CA THR A 208 -1.96 -6.83 18.56
C THR A 208 -1.42 -7.56 19.78
N GLY A 209 -0.41 -6.98 20.46
CA GLY A 209 0.16 -7.57 21.67
C GLY A 209 -0.80 -7.58 22.86
N TYR A 210 -1.60 -6.52 23.02
CA TYR A 210 -2.67 -6.47 24.01
C TYR A 210 -3.72 -7.57 23.76
N TYR A 211 -4.12 -7.75 22.50
CA TYR A 211 -5.09 -8.76 22.09
C TYR A 211 -4.62 -10.17 22.43
N LEU A 212 -3.40 -10.52 22.03
CA LEU A 212 -2.77 -11.82 22.28
C LEU A 212 -2.53 -12.09 23.76
N ARG A 213 -2.31 -11.05 24.57
CA ARG A 213 -2.16 -11.18 26.02
C ARG A 213 -3.49 -11.43 26.72
N THR A 214 -4.58 -10.87 26.19
CA THR A 214 -5.88 -10.87 26.88
C THR A 214 -6.59 -12.22 26.75
N ASP A 215 -6.36 -12.95 25.66
CA ASP A 215 -6.96 -14.25 25.44
C ASP A 215 -5.94 -15.24 24.86
N ALA A 216 -5.62 -16.28 25.63
CA ALA A 216 -4.64 -17.31 25.27
C ALA A 216 -5.12 -18.22 24.13
N SER A 217 -6.41 -18.20 23.79
CA SER A 217 -6.95 -18.92 22.62
C SER A 217 -6.62 -18.23 21.30
N VAL A 218 -6.15 -16.98 21.35
CA VAL A 218 -5.75 -16.23 20.16
C VAL A 218 -4.39 -16.73 19.67
N VAL A 219 -4.42 -17.49 18.58
CA VAL A 219 -3.22 -17.92 17.86
C VAL A 219 -3.05 -17.05 16.62
N LEU A 220 -1.95 -16.30 16.58
CA LEU A 220 -1.57 -15.58 15.36
C LEU A 220 -0.80 -16.54 14.45
N ASP A 221 -1.48 -17.06 13.43
CA ASP A 221 -0.86 -17.99 12.50
C ASP A 221 0.38 -17.36 11.80
N ARG A 222 1.26 -18.24 11.31
CA ARG A 222 2.51 -17.81 10.65
C ARG A 222 2.28 -16.85 9.47
N PRO A 223 1.34 -17.10 8.53
CA PRO A 223 1.16 -16.19 7.41
C PRO A 223 0.70 -14.80 7.84
N ASN A 224 -0.22 -14.67 8.81
CA ASN A 224 -0.66 -13.34 9.26
C ASN A 224 0.39 -12.64 10.11
N ALA A 225 1.16 -13.37 10.93
CA ALA A 225 2.30 -12.82 11.64
C ALA A 225 3.33 -12.20 10.67
N ILE A 226 3.62 -12.89 9.56
CA ILE A 226 4.52 -12.39 8.51
C ILE A 226 3.90 -11.21 7.78
N LEU A 227 2.64 -11.30 7.37
CA LEU A 227 1.93 -10.23 6.67
C LEU A 227 1.87 -8.95 7.50
N LEU A 228 1.49 -9.04 8.76
CA LEU A 228 1.48 -7.92 9.71
C LEU A 228 2.88 -7.31 9.86
N ALA A 229 3.91 -8.15 10.06
CA ALA A 229 5.29 -7.67 10.16
C ALA A 229 5.76 -6.93 8.91
N VAL A 230 5.45 -7.46 7.72
CA VAL A 230 5.79 -6.84 6.44
C VAL A 230 5.04 -5.52 6.26
N ALA A 231 3.75 -5.48 6.56
CA ALA A 231 2.93 -4.27 6.43
C ALA A 231 3.43 -3.15 7.37
N LEU A 232 3.70 -3.47 8.64
CA LEU A 232 4.24 -2.50 9.61
C LEU A 232 5.65 -2.04 9.24
N ALA A 233 6.52 -2.95 8.78
CA ALA A 233 7.87 -2.58 8.34
C ALA A 233 7.86 -1.71 7.08
N ALA A 234 6.98 -2.01 6.12
CA ALA A 234 6.78 -1.19 4.93
C ALA A 234 6.22 0.20 5.31
N GLY A 235 5.27 0.26 6.24
CA GLY A 235 4.75 1.51 6.79
C GLY A 235 5.83 2.35 7.44
N LEU A 236 6.61 1.74 8.33
CA LEU A 236 7.75 2.38 8.99
C LEU A 236 8.76 2.92 7.97
N TRP A 237 9.12 2.11 6.97
CA TRP A 237 10.04 2.51 5.91
C TRP A 237 9.53 3.71 5.12
N LEU A 238 8.29 3.66 4.66
CA LEU A 238 7.69 4.72 3.86
C LEU A 238 7.58 6.03 4.65
N SER A 239 7.30 5.98 5.95
CA SER A 239 7.18 7.16 6.79
C SER A 239 8.52 7.80 7.16
N LEU A 240 9.57 6.99 7.37
CA LEU A 240 10.90 7.48 7.75
C LEU A 240 11.78 7.82 6.53
N VAL A 241 11.70 7.03 5.46
CA VAL A 241 12.53 7.15 4.27
C VAL A 241 11.67 7.03 3.02
N PRO A 242 10.74 7.98 2.79
CA PRO A 242 9.85 7.90 1.65
C PRO A 242 10.68 7.90 0.34
N PRO A 243 10.41 6.98 -0.60
CA PRO A 243 11.01 6.97 -1.92
C PRO A 243 10.84 8.34 -2.58
N ARG A 244 11.86 8.82 -3.29
CA ARG A 244 11.80 10.14 -3.95
C ARG A 244 10.57 10.27 -4.86
N ALA A 245 10.23 9.20 -5.58
CA ALA A 245 9.04 9.12 -6.42
C ALA A 245 7.73 9.42 -5.66
N LEU A 246 7.66 9.09 -4.36
CA LEU A 246 6.52 9.33 -3.49
C LEU A 246 6.61 10.65 -2.71
N THR A 247 7.56 11.53 -3.06
CA THR A 247 7.74 12.84 -2.39
C THR A 247 7.77 14.02 -3.34
N THR A 248 7.54 13.80 -4.63
CA THR A 248 7.63 14.82 -5.68
C THR A 248 6.56 15.89 -5.49
N SER A 249 5.34 15.52 -5.12
CA SER A 249 4.26 16.48 -4.81
C SER A 249 3.99 16.60 -3.31
N ARG A 250 4.04 17.83 -2.78
CA ARG A 250 3.62 18.11 -1.38
C ARG A 250 2.11 18.01 -1.21
N ARG A 251 1.34 18.39 -2.23
CA ARG A 251 -0.14 18.37 -2.23
C ARG A 251 -0.66 16.94 -2.19
N ALA A 252 -0.17 16.09 -3.10
CA ALA A 252 -0.50 14.66 -3.14
C ALA A 252 -0.35 13.99 -1.78
N ARG A 253 0.75 14.28 -1.11
CA ARG A 253 1.07 13.72 0.21
C ARG A 253 0.13 14.20 1.31
N ARG A 254 -0.16 15.51 1.37
CA ARG A 254 -1.11 16.07 2.36
C ARG A 254 -2.52 15.56 2.13
N ALA A 255 -2.96 15.53 0.86
CA ALA A 255 -4.26 14.97 0.48
C ALA A 255 -4.35 13.50 0.89
N GLY A 256 -3.32 12.70 0.56
CA GLY A 256 -3.31 11.28 0.91
C GLY A 256 -3.38 11.01 2.41
N LEU A 257 -2.59 11.74 3.21
CA LEU A 257 -2.64 11.65 4.68
C LEU A 257 -4.00 12.07 5.23
N GLY A 258 -4.53 13.21 4.77
CA GLY A 258 -5.82 13.73 5.22
C GLY A 258 -6.96 12.77 4.92
N VAL A 259 -7.00 12.19 3.72
CA VAL A 259 -8.01 11.21 3.33
C VAL A 259 -7.84 9.91 4.11
N GLY A 260 -6.61 9.42 4.29
CA GLY A 260 -6.36 8.23 5.09
C GLY A 260 -6.80 8.38 6.56
N LEU A 261 -6.57 9.55 7.15
CA LEU A 261 -7.07 9.90 8.48
C LEU A 261 -8.60 9.96 8.51
N ALA A 262 -9.23 10.55 7.50
CA ALA A 262 -10.68 10.61 7.39
C ALA A 262 -11.33 9.22 7.27
N ILE A 263 -10.71 8.30 6.52
CA ILE A 263 -11.16 6.90 6.43
C ILE A 263 -11.07 6.21 7.80
N ALA A 264 -9.93 6.33 8.49
CA ALA A 264 -9.76 5.68 9.80
C ALA A 264 -10.70 6.28 10.87
N GLY A 265 -10.84 7.61 10.89
CA GLY A 265 -11.75 8.29 11.81
C GLY A 265 -13.22 8.02 11.49
N GLY A 266 -13.58 7.96 10.22
CA GLY A 266 -14.93 7.60 9.80
C GLY A 266 -15.25 6.12 10.06
N LEU A 267 -14.28 5.21 10.00
CA LEU A 267 -14.44 3.83 10.44
C LEU A 267 -14.76 3.76 11.94
N ALA A 268 -14.01 4.51 12.77
CA ALA A 268 -14.26 4.58 14.20
C ALA A 268 -15.65 5.16 14.51
N LEU A 269 -16.01 6.26 13.84
CA LEU A 269 -17.32 6.89 14.00
C LEU A 269 -18.44 5.95 13.53
N ASN A 270 -18.27 5.27 12.40
CA ASN A 270 -19.22 4.30 11.90
C ASN A 270 -19.41 3.15 12.91
N ALA A 271 -18.33 2.60 13.46
CA ALA A 271 -18.42 1.56 14.48
C ALA A 271 -19.12 2.05 15.76
N GLN A 272 -18.95 3.32 16.14
CA GLN A 272 -19.60 3.90 17.32
C GLN A 272 -21.08 4.23 17.11
N LEU A 273 -21.46 4.69 15.92
CA LEU A 273 -22.83 5.11 15.61
C LEU A 273 -23.74 3.93 15.27
N ASN A 274 -23.19 2.86 14.73
CA ASN A 274 -24.00 1.68 14.47
C ASN A 274 -24.25 0.94 15.77
N ASP A 275 -25.53 0.74 16.07
CA ASP A 275 -25.93 -0.10 17.19
C ASP A 275 -25.29 -1.48 17.02
N ILE A 276 -24.81 -2.04 18.13
CA ILE A 276 -24.05 -3.29 18.14
C ILE A 276 -24.88 -4.40 17.48
N SER A 277 -26.21 -4.31 17.58
CA SER A 277 -27.21 -5.18 16.97
C SER A 277 -27.22 -5.20 15.43
N ALA A 278 -26.69 -4.17 14.76
CA ALA A 278 -26.82 -3.98 13.31
C ALA A 278 -25.54 -4.32 12.50
N GLY A 279 -24.59 -5.08 13.07
CA GLY A 279 -23.16 -5.24 12.69
C GLY A 279 -22.72 -5.34 11.21
N GLN A 280 -23.61 -5.36 10.22
CA GLN A 280 -23.29 -5.32 8.78
C GLN A 280 -22.56 -4.06 8.29
N SER A 281 -22.64 -2.94 9.01
CA SER A 281 -22.15 -1.65 8.50
C SER A 281 -20.62 -1.54 8.44
N ILE A 282 -19.88 -2.26 9.30
CA ILE A 282 -18.41 -2.15 9.39
C ILE A 282 -17.76 -2.82 8.18
N GLY A 283 -18.22 -4.01 7.79
CA GLY A 283 -17.70 -4.73 6.63
C GLY A 283 -17.86 -3.92 5.34
N LEU A 284 -19.03 -3.31 5.15
CA LEU A 284 -19.30 -2.45 4.01
C LEU A 284 -18.40 -1.21 3.99
N TYR A 285 -18.24 -0.55 5.15
CA TYR A 285 -17.39 0.63 5.27
C TYR A 285 -15.95 0.33 4.86
N ILE A 286 -15.39 -0.78 5.36
CA ILE A 286 -14.00 -1.20 5.12
C ILE A 286 -13.72 -1.41 3.64
N LEU A 287 -14.71 -1.83 2.88
CA LEU A 287 -14.51 -2.11 1.46
C LEU A 287 -14.85 -0.90 0.59
N ALA A 288 -16.05 -0.36 0.71
CA ALA A 288 -16.56 0.67 -0.20
C ALA A 288 -15.84 2.01 -0.01
N VAL A 289 -15.62 2.43 1.24
CA VAL A 289 -15.08 3.77 1.52
C VAL A 289 -13.62 3.90 1.08
N PRO A 290 -12.70 2.96 1.39
CA PRO A 290 -11.34 3.06 0.89
C PRO A 290 -11.24 3.05 -0.62
N VAL A 291 -12.03 2.21 -1.31
CA VAL A 291 -12.04 2.14 -2.78
C VAL A 291 -12.44 3.48 -3.40
N ALA A 292 -13.58 4.04 -3.00
CA ALA A 292 -14.07 5.32 -3.50
C ALA A 292 -13.09 6.45 -3.15
N ALA A 293 -12.63 6.51 -1.90
CA ALA A 293 -11.71 7.54 -1.44
C ALA A 293 -10.36 7.50 -2.19
N LEU A 294 -9.84 6.31 -2.48
CA LEU A 294 -8.58 6.14 -3.23
C LEU A 294 -8.73 6.55 -4.68
N PHE A 295 -9.83 6.15 -5.33
CA PHE A 295 -10.15 6.59 -6.69
C PHE A 295 -10.24 8.12 -6.77
N LEU A 296 -11.09 8.74 -5.93
CA LEU A 296 -11.34 10.17 -5.95
C LEU A 296 -10.07 10.97 -5.62
N THR A 297 -9.32 10.55 -4.60
CA THR A 297 -8.07 11.22 -4.21
C THR A 297 -7.06 11.18 -5.35
N ALA A 298 -6.84 10.01 -5.97
CA ALA A 298 -5.91 9.86 -7.07
C ALA A 298 -6.34 10.69 -8.29
N PHE A 299 -7.63 10.71 -8.59
CA PHE A 299 -8.21 11.49 -9.68
C PHE A 299 -8.02 12.99 -9.46
N PHE A 300 -8.51 13.54 -8.35
CA PHE A 300 -8.48 14.98 -8.10
C PHE A 300 -7.06 15.51 -7.95
N VAL A 301 -6.17 14.77 -7.28
CA VAL A 301 -4.75 15.17 -7.19
C VAL A 301 -4.09 15.15 -8.56
N THR A 302 -4.39 14.15 -9.40
CA THR A 302 -3.85 14.12 -10.77
C THR A 302 -4.33 15.31 -11.60
N VAL A 303 -5.61 15.67 -11.50
CA VAL A 303 -6.16 16.84 -12.19
C VAL A 303 -5.50 18.13 -11.69
N ALA A 304 -5.37 18.28 -10.37
CA ALA A 304 -4.82 19.49 -9.75
C ALA A 304 -3.32 19.69 -10.05
N ASP A 305 -2.53 18.61 -10.02
CA ASP A 305 -1.08 18.66 -10.25
C ASP A 305 -0.69 18.32 -11.71
N ARG A 306 -1.69 18.02 -12.56
CA ARG A 306 -1.52 17.59 -13.95
C ARG A 306 -0.49 16.45 -14.11
N SER A 307 -0.45 15.54 -13.13
CA SER A 307 0.60 14.51 -13.03
C SER A 307 0.04 13.19 -12.51
N PHE A 308 0.13 12.15 -13.35
CA PHE A 308 -0.24 10.78 -12.99
C PHE A 308 0.48 10.32 -11.70
N TRP A 309 1.77 10.63 -11.60
CA TRP A 309 2.60 10.24 -10.46
C TRP A 309 2.16 10.94 -9.16
N ALA A 310 1.64 12.16 -9.25
CA ALA A 310 1.09 12.85 -8.08
C ALA A 310 -0.18 12.14 -7.58
N GLY A 311 -1.08 11.71 -8.46
CA GLY A 311 -2.24 10.90 -8.09
C GLY A 311 -1.87 9.57 -7.44
N LEU A 312 -0.94 8.83 -8.06
CA LEU A 312 -0.47 7.56 -7.50
C LEU A 312 0.23 7.77 -6.15
N GLN A 313 1.02 8.83 -6.01
CA GLN A 313 1.63 9.20 -4.74
C GLN A 313 0.55 9.45 -3.68
N ALA A 314 -0.50 10.20 -3.99
CA ALA A 314 -1.57 10.47 -3.03
C ALA A 314 -2.25 9.17 -2.59
N ALA A 315 -2.56 8.28 -3.53
CA ALA A 315 -3.14 6.99 -3.23
C ALA A 315 -2.28 6.12 -2.33
N VAL A 316 -0.97 6.04 -2.58
CA VAL A 316 -0.06 5.28 -1.72
C VAL A 316 -0.07 5.82 -0.30
N TRP A 317 -0.06 7.14 -0.13
CA TRP A 317 -0.16 7.76 1.21
C TRP A 317 -1.53 7.53 1.87
N THR A 318 -2.62 7.54 1.10
CA THR A 318 -3.96 7.19 1.59
C THR A 318 -4.02 5.75 2.05
N VAL A 319 -3.62 4.77 1.21
CA VAL A 319 -3.60 3.33 1.57
C VAL A 319 -2.77 3.13 2.82
N LEU A 320 -1.55 3.67 2.85
CA LEU A 320 -0.65 3.46 3.97
C LEU A 320 -1.26 3.95 5.29
N THR A 321 -1.82 5.16 5.28
CA THR A 321 -2.41 5.78 6.47
C THR A 321 -3.70 5.09 6.89
N ALA A 322 -4.59 4.81 5.93
CA ALA A 322 -5.86 4.15 6.16
C ALA A 322 -5.68 2.71 6.66
N CYS A 323 -4.72 1.95 6.10
CA CYS A 323 -4.50 0.56 6.51
C CYS A 323 -3.88 0.49 7.91
N LEU A 324 -2.87 1.32 8.23
CA LEU A 324 -2.23 1.29 9.54
C LEU A 324 -3.17 1.78 10.65
N LEU A 325 -3.83 2.93 10.45
CA LEU A 325 -4.72 3.48 11.46
C LEU A 325 -6.06 2.76 11.49
N GLY A 326 -6.59 2.40 10.33
CA GLY A 326 -7.82 1.63 10.23
C GLY A 326 -7.68 0.23 10.80
N PHE A 327 -6.52 -0.44 10.65
CA PHE A 327 -6.26 -1.71 11.34
C PHE A 327 -6.32 -1.53 12.86
N ALA A 328 -5.66 -0.50 13.41
CA ALA A 328 -5.70 -0.22 14.84
C ALA A 328 -7.13 0.05 15.33
N VAL A 329 -7.89 0.88 14.63
CA VAL A 329 -9.31 1.15 14.92
C VAL A 329 -10.13 -0.15 14.86
N TYR A 330 -9.96 -0.94 13.80
CA TYR A 330 -10.69 -2.19 13.61
C TYR A 330 -10.44 -3.17 14.76
N VAL A 331 -9.19 -3.36 15.18
CA VAL A 331 -8.86 -4.27 16.30
C VAL A 331 -9.51 -3.81 17.60
N VAL A 332 -9.53 -2.50 17.88
CA VAL A 332 -10.20 -1.94 19.07
C VAL A 332 -11.70 -2.19 19.02
N GLU A 333 -12.32 -1.89 17.88
CA GLU A 333 -13.77 -2.04 17.73
C GLU A 333 -14.16 -3.52 17.73
N ALA A 334 -13.45 -4.38 17.00
CA ALA A 334 -13.69 -5.82 17.00
C ALA A 334 -13.57 -6.41 18.41
N PHE A 335 -12.68 -5.89 19.26
CA PHE A 335 -12.64 -6.27 20.68
C PHE A 335 -13.89 -5.84 21.45
N ARG A 336 -14.39 -4.62 21.20
CA ARG A 336 -15.59 -4.08 21.83
C ARG A 336 -16.81 -4.89 21.45
N TYR A 337 -16.97 -5.19 20.16
CA TYR A 337 -18.00 -6.09 19.64
C TYR A 337 -17.88 -7.48 20.24
N TRP A 338 -16.65 -8.00 20.35
CA TRP A 338 -16.41 -9.30 20.99
C TRP A 338 -16.91 -9.37 22.43
N ARG A 339 -16.58 -8.36 23.24
CA ARG A 339 -17.05 -8.27 24.62
C ARG A 339 -18.57 -8.15 24.74
N ALA A 340 -19.23 -7.61 23.71
CA ALA A 340 -20.69 -7.53 23.65
C ALA A 340 -21.35 -8.83 23.15
N GLY A 341 -20.57 -9.85 22.76
CA GLY A 341 -21.09 -11.11 22.24
C GLY A 341 -21.61 -11.02 20.80
N VAL A 342 -21.27 -9.95 20.07
CA VAL A 342 -21.73 -9.70 18.70
C VAL A 342 -20.56 -9.65 17.72
N HIS A 343 -20.73 -10.28 16.56
CA HIS A 343 -19.71 -10.33 15.52
C HIS A 343 -19.72 -9.02 14.71
N PRO A 344 -18.56 -8.36 14.49
CA PRO A 344 -18.49 -7.01 13.96
C PRO A 344 -18.75 -6.88 12.46
N ILE A 345 -18.80 -7.99 11.71
CA ILE A 345 -19.01 -7.94 10.24
C ILE A 345 -20.45 -8.24 9.84
N ASP A 346 -21.12 -9.17 10.51
CA ASP A 346 -22.44 -9.70 10.13
C ASP A 346 -23.49 -9.44 11.22
N GLY A 347 -23.10 -8.92 12.39
CA GLY A 347 -24.01 -8.68 13.51
C GLY A 347 -24.57 -9.95 14.15
N GLY A 348 -24.10 -11.13 13.72
CA GLY A 348 -24.48 -12.41 14.29
C GLY A 348 -23.93 -12.60 15.70
N GLY A 349 -24.50 -13.55 16.44
CA GLY A 349 -23.86 -14.03 17.67
C GLY A 349 -22.46 -14.57 17.36
N ILE A 350 -21.48 -14.26 18.19
CA ILE A 350 -20.10 -14.68 17.94
C ILE A 350 -19.99 -16.19 18.07
N TYR A 351 -19.69 -16.85 16.96
CA TYR A 351 -19.23 -18.23 16.95
C TYR A 351 -17.71 -18.25 16.74
N GLY A 352 -16.94 -18.18 17.84
CA GLY A 352 -15.50 -18.41 17.77
C GLY A 352 -14.66 -17.65 18.79
N PRO A 353 -13.36 -18.01 18.89
CA PRO A 353 -12.41 -17.32 19.75
C PRO A 353 -12.14 -15.91 19.25
N VAL A 354 -11.71 -15.04 20.16
CA VAL A 354 -11.24 -13.67 19.91
C VAL A 354 -10.31 -13.60 18.68
N GLY A 355 -9.50 -14.63 18.45
CA GLY A 355 -8.50 -14.64 17.39
C GLY A 355 -9.01 -14.59 15.96
N VAL A 356 -10.28 -15.00 15.71
CA VAL A 356 -10.89 -14.86 14.38
C VAL A 356 -10.93 -13.40 13.96
N GLN A 357 -11.25 -12.50 14.89
CA GLN A 357 -11.34 -11.07 14.62
C GLN A 357 -10.00 -10.43 14.25
N LEU A 358 -8.91 -10.88 14.89
CA LEU A 358 -7.57 -10.42 14.55
C LEU A 358 -7.15 -10.92 13.16
N HIS A 359 -7.50 -12.15 12.81
CA HIS A 359 -7.26 -12.71 11.47
C HIS A 359 -8.01 -11.90 10.41
N GLU A 360 -9.28 -11.60 10.65
CA GLU A 360 -10.11 -10.77 9.76
C GLU A 360 -9.55 -9.36 9.63
N ALA A 361 -9.12 -8.73 10.73
CA ALA A 361 -8.49 -7.41 10.71
C ALA A 361 -7.26 -7.38 9.79
N ILE A 362 -6.39 -8.39 9.90
CA ILE A 362 -5.17 -8.50 9.09
C ILE A 362 -5.55 -8.76 7.63
N GLY A 363 -6.44 -9.73 7.37
CA GLY A 363 -6.88 -10.10 6.04
C GLY A 363 -7.54 -8.94 5.30
N TRP A 364 -8.47 -8.24 5.94
CA TRP A 364 -9.20 -7.12 5.33
C TRP A 364 -8.33 -5.87 5.21
N MET A 365 -7.78 -5.37 6.33
CA MET A 365 -7.14 -4.05 6.34
C MET A 365 -5.74 -4.07 5.73
N LEU A 366 -4.98 -5.16 5.86
CA LEU A 366 -3.59 -5.20 5.43
C LEU A 366 -3.36 -5.94 4.11
N ALA A 367 -4.30 -6.80 3.69
CA ALA A 367 -4.22 -7.49 2.39
C ALA A 367 -5.32 -7.06 1.42
N ALA A 368 -6.59 -7.26 1.75
CA ALA A 368 -7.70 -7.06 0.82
C ALA A 368 -7.86 -5.60 0.40
N VAL A 369 -7.90 -4.66 1.35
CA VAL A 369 -8.06 -3.22 1.05
C VAL A 369 -6.96 -2.71 0.11
N PRO A 370 -5.65 -2.90 0.39
CA PRO A 370 -4.60 -2.53 -0.56
C PRO A 370 -4.75 -3.21 -1.92
N LEU A 371 -5.04 -4.52 -1.94
CA LEU A 371 -5.13 -5.31 -3.16
C LEU A 371 -6.28 -4.85 -4.05
N ILE A 372 -7.44 -4.56 -3.46
CA ILE A 372 -8.65 -4.15 -4.17
C ILE A 372 -8.55 -2.69 -4.56
N ALA A 373 -8.13 -1.79 -3.67
CA ALA A 373 -8.28 -0.36 -3.86
C ALA A 373 -7.12 0.30 -4.64
N LEU A 374 -5.91 -0.26 -4.65
CA LEU A 374 -4.79 0.26 -5.44
C LEU A 374 -5.08 0.28 -6.97
N PRO A 375 -5.68 -0.75 -7.58
CA PRO A 375 -6.12 -0.70 -8.97
C PRO A 375 -7.03 0.49 -9.28
N PHE A 376 -7.99 0.81 -8.40
CA PHE A 376 -8.88 1.95 -8.58
C PHE A 376 -8.15 3.28 -8.48
N ALA A 377 -7.19 3.40 -7.56
CA ALA A 377 -6.33 4.57 -7.52
C ALA A 377 -5.55 4.78 -8.83
N VAL A 378 -5.02 3.71 -9.42
CA VAL A 378 -4.35 3.80 -10.74
C VAL A 378 -5.33 4.25 -11.81
N PHE A 379 -6.54 3.70 -11.82
CA PHE A 379 -7.60 4.10 -12.75
C PHE A 379 -8.00 5.57 -12.58
N GLY A 380 -8.21 6.03 -11.34
CA GLY A 380 -8.49 7.44 -11.02
C GLY A 380 -7.37 8.37 -11.48
N ALA A 381 -6.11 8.01 -11.23
CA ALA A 381 -4.97 8.78 -11.71
C ALA A 381 -4.90 8.82 -13.25
N ALA A 382 -5.13 7.68 -13.92
CA ALA A 382 -5.14 7.62 -15.39
C ALA A 382 -6.23 8.52 -15.97
N LEU A 383 -7.45 8.45 -15.44
CA LEU A 383 -8.57 9.28 -15.85
C LEU A 383 -8.28 10.78 -15.63
N GLY A 384 -7.66 11.13 -14.50
CA GLY A 384 -7.27 12.50 -14.20
C GLY A 384 -6.32 13.09 -15.25
N THR A 385 -5.41 12.28 -15.81
CA THR A 385 -4.51 12.76 -16.88
C THR A 385 -5.21 13.04 -18.20
N LEU A 386 -6.30 12.32 -18.52
CA LEU A 386 -7.05 12.51 -19.77
C LEU A 386 -7.80 13.84 -19.82
N ARG A 387 -8.05 14.45 -18.65
CA ARG A 387 -8.76 15.72 -18.51
C ARG A 387 -7.84 16.96 -18.62
N GLY A 388 -6.52 16.76 -18.68
CA GLY A 388 -5.56 17.85 -18.94
C GLY A 388 -5.79 18.44 -20.33
N ASP A 389 -5.90 19.77 -20.40
CA ASP A 389 -6.28 20.51 -21.61
C ASP A 389 -5.39 20.13 -22.82
N PRO A 390 -5.97 19.61 -23.92
CA PRO A 390 -5.23 19.31 -25.15
C PRO A 390 -4.49 20.52 -25.73
N ARG A 391 -4.91 21.74 -25.38
CA ARG A 391 -4.37 22.99 -25.93
C ARG A 391 -2.92 23.25 -25.49
N ASP A 392 -2.51 22.76 -24.32
CA ASP A 392 -1.12 22.91 -23.83
C ASP A 392 -0.13 21.99 -24.57
N ALA A 393 -0.60 20.95 -25.27
CA ALA A 393 0.26 20.07 -26.06
C ALA A 393 0.61 20.65 -27.44
N VAL A 394 -0.20 21.58 -27.96
CA VAL A 394 -0.02 22.18 -29.29
C VAL A 394 0.98 23.34 -29.26
N VAL A 395 1.10 24.05 -28.14
CA VAL A 395 1.95 25.25 -28.03
C VAL A 395 3.46 24.91 -27.91
N ARG A 396 3.85 23.68 -27.55
CA ARG A 396 5.27 23.28 -27.44
C ARG A 396 5.90 22.76 -28.73
N PHE A 397 5.14 22.65 -29.81
CA PHE A 397 5.64 22.13 -31.10
C PHE A 397 5.65 23.16 -32.22
N VAL A 398 5.47 24.44 -31.92
CA VAL A 398 5.89 25.49 -32.86
C VAL A 398 7.40 25.65 -32.67
N PRO A 399 8.26 25.10 -33.55
CA PRO A 399 9.66 25.48 -33.53
C PRO A 399 9.71 27.00 -33.62
N ALA A 400 10.52 27.62 -32.78
CA ALA A 400 10.88 29.02 -32.97
C ALA A 400 11.53 29.11 -34.35
N SER A 401 10.72 29.42 -35.36
CA SER A 401 11.21 29.71 -36.70
C SER A 401 12.14 30.90 -36.53
N GLU A 402 13.39 30.68 -36.89
CA GLU A 402 14.46 31.65 -36.96
C GLU A 402 13.95 32.93 -37.61
N SER A 403 13.85 33.99 -36.82
CA SER A 403 13.80 35.35 -37.34
C SER A 403 15.25 35.74 -37.66
N SER A 404 15.63 35.53 -38.92
CA SER A 404 16.77 36.18 -39.57
C SER A 404 16.37 37.55 -40.11
#